data_AF-A0A821GB59-F1
#
_entry.id   AF-A0A821GB59-F1
#
_cell.length_a   1.000
_cell.length_b   1.000
_cell.length_c   1.000
_cell.angle_alpha   90.00
_cell.angle_beta   90.00
_cell.angle_gamma   90.00
#
_symmetry.space_group_name_H-M   'P 1'
#
loop_
_entity.id
_entity.type
_entity.pdbx_description
1 polymer ?
#
loop_
_entity_poly.entity_id
_entity_poly.type
_entity_poly.pdbx_seq_one_letter_code
_entity_poly.pdbx_strand_id
1 'polypeptide(L)'
;MVMENEPSAVRLRRKLTELSNEYSNEKQIHTRSKSASSRATTSDPNGSLRYRRMRRKVDALRTQIDAALHDNYLTAAGLTSTKDMIPTRDDDTTLKKKNDEQNLVTSELIQVLNSKQTKIDELEQQLKDIEQQESQWKTKYERECRRREILQQKLIELEKELQNRQHQSKLLGQLQTDIEQLHLAFNALETENSQLNAELAFVRNNRPLSVRLPSQLESFRH
;
A
#
# COMPACT_ATOMS: atom_id res chain seq x y z
N MET A 1 19.13 -6.42 -47.72
CA MET A 1 18.79 -5.57 -48.89
C MET A 1 17.39 -5.00 -48.67
N VAL A 2 17.13 -3.78 -49.16
CA VAL A 2 15.94 -2.91 -48.94
C VAL A 2 16.02 -1.99 -47.69
N MET A 3 17.02 -1.10 -47.59
CA MET A 3 17.01 -0.02 -46.57
C MET A 3 17.69 1.31 -47.02
N GLU A 4 17.96 1.53 -48.31
CA GLU A 4 18.76 2.71 -48.72
C GLU A 4 17.95 3.94 -49.17
N ASN A 5 16.63 3.87 -49.36
CA ASN A 5 15.82 4.98 -49.87
C ASN A 5 14.80 5.59 -48.88
N GLU A 6 14.89 5.31 -47.57
CA GLU A 6 14.01 5.98 -46.59
C GLU A 6 14.52 7.39 -46.25
N PRO A 7 13.67 8.44 -46.31
CA PRO A 7 14.02 9.80 -45.90
C PRO A 7 14.57 9.82 -44.47
N SER A 8 15.64 10.59 -44.24
CA SER A 8 16.36 10.65 -42.94
C SER A 8 15.41 10.85 -41.74
N ALA A 9 14.39 11.69 -41.89
CA ALA A 9 13.39 11.95 -40.84
C ALA A 9 12.52 10.72 -40.49
N VAL A 10 12.20 9.85 -41.46
CA VAL A 10 11.43 8.62 -41.21
C VAL A 10 12.27 7.62 -40.42
N ARG A 11 13.56 7.50 -40.77
CA ARG A 11 14.52 6.65 -40.07
C ARG A 11 14.74 7.10 -38.63
N LEU A 12 14.87 8.42 -38.41
CA LEU A 12 15.00 9.01 -37.09
C LEU A 12 13.73 8.87 -36.25
N ARG A 13 12.54 9.02 -36.86
CA ARG A 13 11.25 8.78 -36.17
C ARG A 13 11.11 7.33 -35.71
N ARG A 14 11.48 6.34 -36.54
CA ARG A 14 11.46 4.92 -36.14
C ARG A 14 12.38 4.67 -34.94
N LYS A 15 13.59 5.23 -34.97
CA LYS A 15 14.56 5.15 -33.87
C LYS A 15 14.09 5.86 -32.58
N LEU A 16 13.35 6.95 -32.70
CA LEU A 16 12.72 7.63 -31.57
C LEU A 16 11.64 6.77 -30.93
N THR A 17 10.81 6.09 -31.74
CA THR A 17 9.76 5.19 -31.25
C THR A 17 10.34 4.01 -30.47
N GLU A 18 11.41 3.40 -31.00
CA GLU A 18 12.13 2.30 -30.32
C GLU A 18 12.70 2.75 -28.97
N LEU A 19 13.39 3.89 -28.94
CA LEU A 19 13.97 4.43 -27.69
C LEU A 19 12.91 4.95 -26.70
N SER A 20 11.77 5.43 -27.18
CA SER A 20 10.64 5.85 -26.34
C SER A 20 9.99 4.65 -25.64
N ASN A 21 9.91 3.50 -26.32
CA ASN A 21 9.41 2.25 -25.75
C ASN A 21 10.38 1.70 -24.70
N GLU A 22 11.68 1.70 -24.98
CA GLU A 22 12.71 1.35 -23.99
C GLU A 22 12.68 2.27 -22.77
N TYR A 23 12.54 3.59 -22.99
CA TYR A 23 12.45 4.57 -21.92
C TYR A 23 11.21 4.38 -21.03
N SER A 24 10.07 4.03 -21.63
CA SER A 24 8.82 3.77 -20.89
C SER A 24 8.94 2.53 -20.00
N ASN A 25 9.58 1.46 -20.50
CA ASN A 25 9.89 0.27 -19.73
C ASN A 25 10.86 0.56 -18.57
N GLU A 26 11.91 1.35 -18.80
CA GLU A 26 12.84 1.75 -17.73
C GLU A 26 12.22 2.66 -16.67
N LYS A 27 11.31 3.57 -17.08
CA LYS A 27 10.57 4.43 -16.14
C LYS A 27 9.71 3.59 -15.20
N GLN A 28 9.03 2.55 -15.70
CA GLN A 28 8.23 1.64 -14.87
C GLN A 28 9.07 0.83 -13.89
N ILE A 29 10.26 0.37 -14.31
CA ILE A 29 11.20 -0.32 -13.44
C ILE A 29 11.70 0.64 -12.33
N HIS A 30 12.05 1.88 -12.68
CA HIS A 30 12.53 2.87 -11.71
C HIS A 30 11.47 3.30 -10.69
N THR A 31 10.19 3.41 -11.09
CA THR A 31 9.10 3.76 -10.16
C THR A 31 8.73 2.59 -9.25
N ARG A 32 8.72 1.35 -9.74
CA ARG A 32 8.51 0.14 -8.92
C ARG A 32 9.62 -0.06 -7.88
N SER A 33 10.87 0.21 -8.22
CA SER A 33 11.99 0.12 -7.26
C SER A 33 11.91 1.17 -6.14
N LYS A 34 11.29 2.33 -6.38
CA LYS A 34 11.10 3.39 -5.37
C LYS A 34 9.95 3.09 -4.41
N SER A 35 8.89 2.42 -4.84
CA SER A 35 7.76 2.05 -3.99
C SER A 35 8.00 0.77 -3.16
N ALA A 36 8.96 -0.07 -3.54
CA ALA A 36 9.38 -1.24 -2.76
C ALA A 36 10.50 -0.95 -1.74
N SER A 37 11.15 0.22 -1.81
CA SER A 37 12.27 0.59 -0.94
C SER A 37 11.86 1.55 0.18
N SER A 38 10.98 1.07 1.06
CA SER A 38 10.86 1.56 2.44
C SER A 38 11.59 0.64 3.44
N ARG A 39 12.33 -0.38 2.96
CA ARG A 39 13.06 -1.32 3.83
C ARG A 39 14.40 -1.88 3.31
N ALA A 40 15.05 -1.29 2.30
CA ALA A 40 16.35 -1.79 1.85
C ALA A 40 17.34 -0.65 1.52
N THR A 41 18.37 -0.53 2.35
CA THR A 41 19.56 0.31 2.17
C THR A 41 20.48 -0.26 1.09
N THR A 42 20.02 -0.29 -0.17
CA THR A 42 20.87 -0.43 -1.36
C THR A 42 20.19 0.26 -2.53
N SER A 43 20.31 1.59 -2.58
CA SER A 43 20.03 2.35 -3.80
C SER A 43 21.07 1.92 -4.84
N ASP A 44 20.68 1.07 -5.79
CA ASP A 44 21.52 0.74 -6.95
C ASP A 44 21.82 2.02 -7.75
N PRO A 45 23.06 2.53 -7.73
CA PRO A 45 23.40 3.80 -8.36
C PRO A 45 23.37 3.72 -9.90
N ASN A 46 23.34 2.52 -10.49
CA ASN A 46 23.34 2.32 -11.94
C ASN A 46 21.98 2.56 -12.60
N GLY A 47 20.87 2.28 -11.91
CA GLY A 47 19.51 2.51 -12.44
C GLY A 47 19.20 4.00 -12.69
N SER A 48 19.77 4.90 -11.88
CA SER A 48 19.61 6.36 -12.04
C SER A 48 20.44 6.91 -13.22
N LEU A 49 21.61 6.34 -13.48
CA LEU A 49 22.53 6.75 -14.55
C LEU A 49 22.03 6.31 -15.92
N ARG A 50 21.50 5.09 -16.03
CA ARG A 50 20.94 4.55 -17.28
C ARG A 50 19.72 5.35 -17.75
N TYR A 51 18.80 5.63 -16.84
CA TYR A 51 17.62 6.47 -17.09
C TYR A 51 17.99 7.90 -17.55
N ARG A 52 18.98 8.53 -16.88
CA ARG A 52 19.46 9.87 -17.29
C ARG A 52 20.14 9.86 -18.67
N ARG A 53 20.91 8.82 -19.00
CA ARG A 53 21.54 8.66 -20.33
C ARG A 53 20.50 8.46 -21.42
N MET A 54 19.47 7.65 -21.16
CA MET A 54 18.37 7.45 -22.11
C MET A 54 17.59 8.73 -22.36
N ARG A 55 17.26 9.49 -21.31
CA ARG A 55 16.60 10.79 -21.45
C ARG A 55 17.37 11.74 -22.38
N ARG A 56 18.69 11.89 -22.17
CA ARG A 56 19.53 12.73 -23.04
C ARG A 56 19.57 12.24 -24.49
N LYS A 57 19.55 10.93 -24.73
CA LYS A 57 19.51 10.37 -26.10
C LYS A 57 18.18 10.65 -26.79
N VAL A 58 17.06 10.56 -26.06
CA VAL A 58 15.73 10.89 -26.58
C VAL A 58 15.64 12.38 -26.91
N ASP A 59 16.13 13.24 -26.02
CA ASP A 59 16.13 14.69 -26.22
C ASP A 59 17.00 15.08 -27.44
N ALA A 60 18.20 14.50 -27.57
CA ALA A 60 19.08 14.75 -28.72
C ALA A 60 18.47 14.29 -30.05
N LEU A 61 17.75 13.15 -30.07
CA LEU A 61 17.07 12.67 -31.27
C LEU A 61 15.87 13.53 -31.64
N ARG A 62 15.14 14.07 -30.66
CA ARG A 62 14.07 15.06 -30.93
C ARG A 62 14.64 16.29 -31.63
N THR A 63 15.73 16.86 -31.10
CA THR A 63 16.39 18.01 -31.72
C THR A 63 16.89 17.70 -33.14
N GLN A 64 17.41 16.49 -33.39
CA GLN A 64 17.83 16.08 -34.74
C GLN A 64 16.65 15.90 -35.71
N ILE A 65 15.51 15.41 -35.22
CA ILE A 65 14.28 15.30 -36.03
C ILE A 65 13.76 16.69 -36.38
N ASP A 66 13.74 17.60 -35.40
CA ASP A 66 13.27 18.98 -35.61
C ASP A 66 14.16 19.72 -36.63
N ALA A 67 15.48 19.55 -36.54
CA ALA A 67 16.43 20.08 -37.52
C ALA A 67 16.24 19.47 -38.92
N ALA A 68 16.10 18.14 -39.02
CA ALA A 68 15.89 17.47 -40.30
C ALA A 68 14.52 17.78 -40.94
N LEU A 69 13.50 18.08 -40.14
CA LEU A 69 12.23 18.59 -40.65
C LEU A 69 12.39 20.02 -41.16
N HIS A 70 13.10 20.88 -40.44
CA HIS A 70 13.35 22.26 -40.86
C HIS A 70 14.11 22.35 -42.19
N ASP A 71 15.14 21.52 -42.38
CA ASP A 71 15.89 21.46 -43.64
C ASP A 71 15.02 20.96 -44.81
N ASN A 72 14.12 19.99 -44.57
CA ASN A 72 13.17 19.54 -45.59
C ASN A 72 12.13 20.61 -45.93
N TYR A 73 11.69 21.43 -44.97
CA TYR A 73 10.81 22.57 -45.22
C TYR A 73 11.49 23.65 -46.06
N LEU A 74 12.76 23.97 -45.79
CA LEU A 74 13.54 24.94 -46.57
C LEU A 74 13.82 24.47 -48.00
N THR A 75 14.07 23.17 -48.18
CA THR A 75 14.31 22.56 -49.49
C THR A 75 13.01 22.46 -50.31
N ALA A 76 11.88 22.14 -49.66
CA ALA A 76 10.56 22.13 -50.31
C ALA A 76 10.02 23.54 -50.65
N ALA A 77 10.48 24.57 -49.94
CA ALA A 77 10.11 25.97 -50.17
C ALA A 77 10.88 26.64 -51.33
N GLY A 78 11.83 25.96 -51.98
CA GLY A 78 12.48 26.45 -53.20
C GLY A 78 13.30 27.75 -53.04
N LEU A 79 13.76 28.09 -51.83
CA LEU A 79 14.52 29.32 -51.55
C LEU A 79 16.01 29.26 -51.95
N THR A 80 16.33 28.59 -53.07
CA THR A 80 17.63 28.69 -53.71
C THR A 80 17.47 29.30 -55.10
N SER A 81 17.61 30.62 -55.15
CA SER A 81 18.05 31.44 -56.29
C SER A 81 17.70 30.93 -57.70
N THR A 82 16.55 31.32 -58.23
CA THR A 82 16.28 31.28 -59.68
C THR A 82 16.49 32.65 -60.30
N LYS A 83 17.47 32.70 -61.21
CA LYS A 83 17.77 33.83 -62.07
C LYS A 83 17.01 33.65 -63.39
N ASP A 84 16.24 34.68 -63.74
CA ASP A 84 15.69 35.03 -65.06
C ASP A 84 14.75 34.04 -65.77
N MET A 85 13.43 34.25 -65.61
CA MET A 85 12.44 34.06 -66.68
C MET A 85 11.34 35.12 -66.58
N ILE A 86 11.08 35.79 -67.69
CA ILE A 86 10.09 36.87 -67.85
C ILE A 86 8.68 36.24 -67.97
N PRO A 87 7.68 36.62 -67.14
CA PRO A 87 6.32 36.07 -67.24
C PRO A 87 5.49 36.72 -68.35
N THR A 88 4.75 35.89 -69.09
CA THR A 88 3.71 36.32 -70.04
C THR A 88 2.37 36.52 -69.33
N ARG A 89 1.54 37.41 -69.87
CA ARG A 89 0.32 37.99 -69.25
C ARG A 89 -0.79 36.99 -68.82
N ASP A 90 -0.72 35.73 -69.23
CA ASP A 90 -1.66 34.67 -68.82
C ASP A 90 -1.26 34.00 -67.49
N ASP A 91 0.00 34.15 -67.05
CA ASP A 91 0.52 33.56 -65.82
C ASP A 91 0.01 34.25 -64.54
N ASP A 92 -0.33 35.55 -64.62
CA ASP A 92 -0.80 36.34 -63.47
C ASP A 92 -2.13 35.84 -62.91
N THR A 93 -3.04 35.36 -63.76
CA THR A 93 -4.33 34.81 -63.31
C THR A 93 -4.18 33.44 -62.66
N THR A 94 -3.19 32.67 -63.10
CA THR A 94 -2.89 31.32 -62.62
C THR A 94 -2.14 31.36 -61.29
N LEU A 95 -1.20 32.29 -61.14
CA LEU A 95 -0.49 32.58 -59.89
C LEU A 95 -1.45 33.10 -58.81
N LYS A 96 -2.38 33.97 -59.17
CA LYS A 96 -3.37 34.51 -58.23
C LYS A 96 -4.33 33.43 -57.72
N LYS A 97 -4.82 32.54 -58.60
CA LYS A 97 -5.62 31.37 -58.19
C LYS A 97 -4.87 30.42 -57.25
N LYS A 98 -3.60 30.11 -57.54
CA LYS A 98 -2.77 29.28 -56.64
C LYS A 98 -2.56 29.92 -55.27
N ASN A 99 -2.40 31.24 -55.22
CA ASN A 99 -2.26 31.98 -53.98
C ASN A 99 -3.56 31.98 -53.17
N ASP A 100 -4.72 32.12 -53.83
CA ASP A 100 -6.03 32.06 -53.18
C ASP A 100 -6.33 30.65 -52.63
N GLU A 101 -5.97 29.59 -53.37
CA GLU A 101 -6.06 28.19 -52.90
C GLU A 101 -5.11 27.91 -51.73
N GLN A 102 -3.88 28.43 -51.77
CA GLN A 102 -2.95 28.34 -50.63
C GLN A 102 -3.48 29.05 -49.39
N ASN A 103 -4.07 30.24 -49.55
CA ASN A 103 -4.65 30.99 -48.44
C ASN A 103 -5.85 30.24 -47.83
N LEU A 104 -6.67 29.60 -48.65
CA LEU A 104 -7.79 28.77 -48.20
C LEU A 104 -7.28 27.56 -47.38
N VAL A 105 -6.33 26.79 -47.94
CA VAL A 105 -5.73 25.64 -47.25
C VAL A 105 -5.06 26.04 -45.95
N THR A 106 -4.38 27.20 -45.94
CA THR A 106 -3.72 27.73 -44.74
C THR A 106 -4.75 28.10 -43.67
N SER A 107 -5.87 28.72 -44.05
CA SER A 107 -6.97 29.06 -43.14
C SER A 107 -7.62 27.81 -42.54
N GLU A 108 -7.91 26.79 -43.34
CA GLU A 108 -8.45 25.52 -42.86
C GLU A 108 -7.48 24.81 -41.91
N LEU A 109 -6.19 24.82 -42.23
CA LEU A 109 -5.15 24.26 -41.37
C LEU A 109 -5.09 24.97 -40.02
N ILE A 110 -5.13 26.31 -40.00
CA ILE A 110 -5.17 27.10 -38.75
C ILE A 110 -6.40 26.73 -37.93
N GLN A 111 -7.57 26.57 -38.55
CA GLN A 111 -8.80 26.20 -37.86
C GLN A 111 -8.70 24.79 -37.24
N VAL A 112 -8.14 23.82 -37.97
CA VAL A 112 -7.93 22.46 -37.47
C VAL A 112 -6.90 22.45 -36.33
N LEU A 113 -5.82 23.23 -36.44
CA LEU A 113 -4.81 23.36 -35.40
C LEU A 113 -5.40 23.97 -34.12
N ASN A 114 -6.20 25.03 -34.24
CA ASN A 114 -6.86 25.65 -33.10
C ASN A 114 -7.84 24.68 -32.42
N SER A 115 -8.66 23.95 -33.20
CA SER A 115 -9.57 22.93 -32.67
C SER A 115 -8.83 21.82 -31.92
N LYS A 116 -7.70 21.36 -32.46
CA LYS A 116 -6.85 20.37 -31.80
C LYS A 116 -6.20 20.92 -30.54
N GLN A 117 -5.77 22.18 -30.54
CA GLN A 117 -5.18 22.82 -29.36
C GLN A 117 -6.20 22.92 -28.22
N THR A 118 -7.42 23.37 -28.51
CA THR A 118 -8.51 23.38 -27.51
C THR A 118 -8.75 21.98 -26.96
N LYS A 119 -8.71 20.95 -27.81
CA LYS A 119 -8.89 19.56 -27.36
C LYS A 119 -7.74 19.06 -26.48
N ILE A 120 -6.51 19.48 -26.77
CA ILE A 120 -5.35 19.18 -25.93
C ILE A 120 -5.53 19.84 -24.57
N ASP A 121 -5.89 21.12 -24.52
CA ASP A 121 -6.09 21.86 -23.28
C ASP A 121 -7.19 21.23 -22.41
N GLU A 122 -8.30 20.79 -23.02
CA GLU A 122 -9.36 20.03 -22.34
C GLU A 122 -8.84 18.71 -21.73
N LEU A 123 -8.08 17.93 -22.50
CA LEU A 123 -7.55 16.64 -22.05
C LEU A 123 -6.50 16.82 -20.96
N GLU A 124 -5.67 17.86 -21.04
CA GLU A 124 -4.71 18.19 -19.99
C GLU A 124 -5.41 18.58 -18.68
N GLN A 125 -6.52 19.32 -18.76
CA GLN A 125 -7.31 19.65 -17.57
C GLN A 125 -7.94 18.39 -16.96
N GLN A 126 -8.55 17.53 -17.78
CA GLN A 126 -9.12 16.25 -17.30
C GLN A 126 -8.06 15.37 -16.64
N LEU A 127 -6.84 15.33 -17.18
CA LEU A 127 -5.75 14.56 -16.62
C LEU A 127 -5.32 15.09 -15.25
N LYS A 128 -5.23 16.41 -15.08
CA LYS A 128 -4.96 17.04 -13.77
C LYS A 128 -6.05 16.70 -12.74
N ASP A 129 -7.31 16.74 -13.15
CA ASP A 129 -8.43 16.43 -12.25
C ASP A 129 -8.38 14.97 -11.79
N ILE A 130 -8.05 14.04 -12.69
CA ILE A 130 -7.87 12.61 -12.37
C ILE A 130 -6.67 12.41 -11.44
N GLU A 131 -5.53 13.04 -11.72
CA GLU A 131 -4.34 12.95 -10.84
C GLU A 131 -4.63 13.47 -9.43
N GLN A 132 -5.42 14.54 -9.31
CA GLN A 132 -5.86 15.06 -8.02
C GLN A 132 -6.79 14.08 -7.30
N GLN A 133 -7.75 13.48 -8.00
CA GLN A 133 -8.63 12.45 -7.43
C GLN A 133 -7.85 11.22 -6.97
N GLU A 134 -6.90 10.75 -7.76
CA GLU A 134 -6.04 9.60 -7.40
C GLU A 134 -5.24 9.90 -6.12
N SER A 135 -4.67 11.10 -6.01
CA SER A 135 -3.96 11.55 -4.81
C SER A 135 -4.88 11.56 -3.56
N GLN A 136 -6.12 12.03 -3.71
CA GLN A 136 -7.11 12.00 -2.63
C GLN A 136 -7.49 10.58 -2.22
N TRP A 137 -7.73 9.69 -3.19
CA TRP A 137 -8.06 8.29 -2.93
C TRP A 137 -6.91 7.57 -2.23
N LYS A 138 -5.68 7.80 -2.66
CA LYS A 138 -4.49 7.26 -2.01
C LYS A 138 -4.42 7.68 -0.54
N THR A 139 -4.64 8.96 -0.26
CA THR A 139 -4.63 9.49 1.12
C THR A 139 -5.76 8.91 1.97
N LYS A 140 -6.95 8.68 1.38
CA LYS A 140 -8.08 8.03 2.07
C LYS A 140 -7.78 6.56 2.36
N TYR A 141 -7.23 5.85 1.38
CA TYR A 141 -6.82 4.45 1.52
C TYR A 141 -5.80 4.27 2.63
N GLU A 142 -4.74 5.09 2.65
CA GLU A 142 -3.72 5.05 3.71
C GLU A 142 -4.32 5.30 5.10
N ARG A 143 -5.29 6.21 5.22
CA ARG A 143 -6.02 6.44 6.48
C ARG A 143 -6.83 5.22 6.92
N GLU A 144 -7.55 4.59 6.01
CA GLU A 144 -8.32 3.38 6.31
C GLU A 144 -7.42 2.18 6.65
N CYS A 145 -6.27 2.04 5.99
CA CYS A 145 -5.25 1.04 6.36
C CYS A 145 -4.77 1.24 7.81
N ARG A 146 -4.39 2.46 8.19
CA ARG A 146 -3.98 2.77 9.58
C ARG A 146 -5.10 2.49 10.57
N ARG A 147 -6.34 2.87 10.23
CA ARG A 147 -7.51 2.59 11.07
C ARG A 147 -7.70 1.08 11.27
N ARG A 148 -7.56 0.29 10.21
CA ARG A 148 -7.64 -1.17 10.26
C ARG A 148 -6.54 -1.76 11.15
N GLU A 149 -5.30 -1.29 11.03
CA GLU A 149 -4.18 -1.73 11.86
C GLU A 149 -4.44 -1.47 13.35
N ILE A 150 -4.93 -0.27 13.70
CA ILE A 150 -5.29 0.07 15.09
C ILE A 150 -6.41 -0.84 15.61
N LEU A 151 -7.45 -1.09 14.80
CA LEU A 151 -8.55 -1.97 15.19
C LEU A 151 -8.08 -3.42 15.37
N GLN A 152 -7.17 -3.90 14.52
CA GLN A 152 -6.57 -5.23 14.67
C GLN A 152 -5.73 -5.35 15.96
N GLN A 153 -4.95 -4.33 16.30
CA GLN A 153 -4.20 -4.30 17.57
C GLN A 153 -5.15 -4.37 18.77
N LYS A 154 -6.22 -3.58 18.77
CA LYS A 154 -7.24 -3.59 19.84
C LYS A 154 -7.94 -4.94 19.95
N LEU A 155 -8.23 -5.61 18.83
CA LEU A 155 -8.82 -6.96 18.85
C LEU A 155 -7.88 -7.95 19.53
N ILE A 156 -6.59 -7.92 19.20
CA ILE A 156 -5.59 -8.80 19.83
C ILE A 156 -5.47 -8.51 21.34
N GLU A 157 -5.52 -7.24 21.75
CA GLU A 157 -5.50 -6.86 23.16
C GLU A 157 -6.74 -7.39 23.91
N LEU A 158 -7.93 -7.19 23.34
CA LEU A 158 -9.18 -7.68 23.93
C LEU A 158 -9.25 -9.21 23.98
N GLU A 159 -8.72 -9.91 22.97
CA GLU A 159 -8.62 -11.38 22.97
C GLU A 159 -7.73 -11.88 24.12
N LYS A 160 -6.59 -11.22 24.37
CA LYS A 160 -5.72 -11.53 25.51
C LYS A 160 -6.41 -11.28 26.85
N GLU A 161 -7.09 -10.15 26.99
CA GLU A 161 -7.85 -9.84 28.21
C GLU A 161 -8.95 -10.88 28.46
N LEU A 162 -9.65 -11.32 27.41
CA LEU A 162 -10.69 -12.33 27.49
C LEU A 162 -10.13 -13.69 27.90
N GLN A 163 -8.99 -14.11 27.34
CA GLN A 163 -8.29 -15.33 27.75
C GLN A 163 -7.88 -15.27 29.23
N ASN A 164 -7.37 -14.12 29.69
CA ASN A 164 -7.01 -13.94 31.09
C ASN A 164 -8.23 -14.05 32.01
N ARG A 165 -9.35 -13.40 31.66
CA ARG A 165 -10.61 -13.53 32.42
C ARG A 165 -11.16 -14.95 32.44
N GLN A 166 -11.06 -15.68 31.33
CA GLN A 166 -11.43 -17.09 31.28
C GLN A 166 -10.56 -17.94 32.21
N HIS A 167 -9.26 -17.68 32.27
CA HIS A 167 -8.36 -18.36 33.21
C HIS A 167 -8.74 -18.07 34.66
N GLN A 168 -8.98 -16.80 35.00
CA GLN A 168 -9.45 -16.39 36.33
C GLN A 168 -10.78 -17.05 36.71
N SER A 169 -11.73 -17.13 35.78
CA SER A 169 -13.02 -17.81 36.01
C SER A 169 -12.83 -19.29 36.34
N LYS A 170 -11.92 -19.99 35.66
CA LYS A 170 -11.58 -21.39 35.97
C LYS A 170 -10.98 -21.54 37.38
N LEU A 171 -10.07 -20.64 37.76
CA LEU A 171 -9.48 -20.65 39.10
C LEU A 171 -10.54 -20.42 40.18
N LEU A 172 -11.47 -19.49 39.97
CA LEU A 172 -12.58 -19.25 40.91
C LEU A 172 -13.49 -20.48 41.02
N GLY A 173 -13.79 -21.15 39.91
CA GLY A 173 -14.56 -22.40 39.93
C GLY A 173 -13.86 -23.51 40.72
N GLN A 174 -12.54 -23.63 40.60
CA GLN A 174 -11.77 -24.58 41.39
C GLN A 174 -11.83 -24.25 42.88
N LEU A 175 -11.57 -23.00 43.25
CA LEU A 175 -11.66 -22.55 44.64
C LEU A 175 -13.04 -22.78 45.25
N GLN A 176 -14.10 -22.58 44.47
CA GLN A 176 -15.46 -22.86 44.92
C GLN A 176 -15.67 -24.35 45.21
N THR A 177 -15.15 -25.22 44.34
CA THR A 177 -15.18 -26.68 44.55
C THR A 177 -14.40 -27.06 45.82
N ASP A 178 -13.23 -26.46 46.04
CA ASP A 178 -12.40 -26.73 47.22
C ASP A 178 -13.11 -26.27 48.51
N ILE A 179 -13.80 -25.11 48.48
CA ILE A 179 -14.61 -24.62 49.61
C ILE A 179 -15.76 -25.58 49.91
N GLU A 180 -16.45 -26.09 48.89
CA GLU A 180 -17.54 -27.06 49.07
C GLU A 180 -17.03 -28.36 49.70
N GLN A 181 -15.85 -28.85 49.29
CA GLN A 181 -15.22 -30.01 49.90
C GLN A 181 -14.82 -29.76 51.36
N LEU A 182 -14.27 -28.58 51.67
CA LEU A 182 -13.93 -28.20 53.04
C LEU A 182 -15.18 -28.11 53.94
N HIS A 183 -16.29 -27.58 53.43
CA HIS A 183 -17.56 -27.57 54.18
C HIS A 183 -18.06 -28.98 54.49
N LEU A 184 -18.00 -29.90 53.52
CA LEU A 184 -18.39 -31.30 53.74
C LEU A 184 -17.50 -31.97 54.80
N ALA A 185 -16.18 -31.78 54.72
CA ALA A 185 -15.23 -32.31 55.69
C ALA A 185 -15.46 -31.70 57.10
N PHE A 186 -15.72 -30.40 57.17
CA PHE A 186 -16.02 -29.71 58.44
C PHE A 186 -17.28 -30.28 59.09
N ASN A 187 -18.37 -30.43 58.33
CA ASN A 187 -19.62 -31.01 58.85
C ASN A 187 -19.40 -32.45 59.34
N ALA A 188 -18.61 -33.26 58.63
CA ALA A 188 -18.28 -34.61 59.06
C ALA A 188 -17.56 -34.62 60.43
N LEU A 189 -16.55 -33.76 60.59
CA LEU A 189 -15.82 -33.59 61.86
C LEU A 189 -16.71 -33.08 62.99
N GLU A 190 -17.62 -32.15 62.71
CA GLU A 190 -18.59 -31.65 63.70
C GLU A 190 -19.54 -32.77 64.17
N THR A 191 -19.93 -33.64 63.24
CA THR A 191 -20.77 -34.81 63.53
C THR A 191 -20.01 -35.82 64.41
N GLU A 192 -18.76 -36.13 64.07
CA GLU A 192 -17.89 -37.02 64.85
C GLU A 192 -17.62 -36.48 66.26
N ASN A 193 -17.30 -35.18 66.37
CA ASN A 193 -17.08 -34.53 67.66
C ASN A 193 -18.36 -34.57 68.53
N SER A 194 -19.53 -34.36 67.93
CA SER A 194 -20.82 -34.50 68.62
C SER A 194 -21.04 -35.93 69.13
N GLN A 195 -20.71 -36.94 68.32
CA GLN A 195 -20.78 -38.36 68.72
C GLN A 195 -19.82 -38.67 69.87
N LEU A 196 -18.56 -38.26 69.78
CA LEU A 196 -17.55 -38.44 70.84
C LEU A 196 -17.97 -37.76 72.14
N ASN A 197 -18.55 -36.55 72.07
CA ASN A 197 -19.07 -35.86 73.25
C ASN A 197 -20.25 -36.62 73.89
N ALA A 198 -21.13 -37.22 73.08
CA ALA A 198 -22.20 -38.07 73.57
C ALA A 198 -21.67 -39.34 74.26
N GLU A 199 -20.66 -40.00 73.67
CA GLU A 199 -19.98 -41.15 74.27
C GLU A 199 -19.27 -40.79 75.59
N LEU A 200 -18.56 -39.66 75.63
CA LEU A 200 -17.92 -39.17 76.85
C LEU A 200 -18.96 -38.87 77.94
N ALA A 201 -20.10 -38.30 77.59
CA ALA A 201 -21.20 -38.08 78.54
C ALA A 201 -21.76 -39.41 79.08
N PHE A 202 -21.93 -40.42 78.22
CA PHE A 202 -22.34 -41.76 78.63
C PHE A 202 -21.34 -42.39 79.62
N VAL A 203 -20.03 -42.33 79.32
CA VAL A 203 -18.99 -42.86 80.22
C VAL A 203 -18.96 -42.11 81.56
N ARG A 204 -19.13 -40.78 81.56
CA ARG A 204 -19.18 -39.98 82.78
C ARG A 204 -20.38 -40.33 83.66
N ASN A 205 -21.55 -40.54 83.05
CA ASN A 205 -22.78 -40.86 83.78
C ASN A 205 -22.85 -42.32 84.24
N ASN A 206 -22.10 -43.22 83.61
CA ASN A 206 -22.01 -44.64 83.98
C ASN A 206 -20.71 -45.00 84.71
N ARG A 207 -19.96 -44.00 85.21
CA ARG A 207 -18.88 -44.27 86.18
C ARG A 207 -19.49 -44.91 87.42
N PRO A 208 -19.06 -46.11 87.85
CA PRO A 208 -19.49 -46.65 89.13
C PRO A 208 -19.06 -45.69 90.24
N LEU A 209 -20.05 -45.10 90.93
CA LEU A 209 -19.83 -44.60 92.28
C LEU A 209 -19.33 -45.78 93.12
N SER A 210 -18.19 -45.62 93.79
CA SER A 210 -17.55 -46.60 94.67
C SER A 210 -16.73 -47.70 93.98
N VAL A 211 -15.43 -47.42 93.81
CA VAL A 211 -14.43 -48.40 94.25
C VAL A 211 -14.01 -47.97 95.64
N ARG A 212 -14.60 -48.61 96.64
CA ARG A 212 -14.09 -48.63 98.02
C ARG A 212 -12.67 -49.19 97.92
N LEU A 213 -11.66 -48.35 98.16
CA LEU A 213 -10.28 -48.82 98.34
C LEU A 213 -10.29 -49.92 99.40
N PRO A 214 -9.69 -51.10 99.17
CA PRO A 214 -9.49 -52.08 100.23
C PRO A 214 -8.67 -51.42 101.34
N SER A 215 -9.19 -51.46 102.56
CA SER A 215 -8.63 -50.91 103.79
C SER A 215 -7.36 -51.62 104.27
N GLN A 216 -6.46 -52.03 103.37
CA GLN A 216 -5.22 -52.76 103.68
C GLN A 216 -3.95 -51.89 103.67
N LEU A 217 -4.08 -50.56 103.72
CA LEU A 217 -2.94 -49.64 103.80
C LEU A 217 -2.86 -48.86 105.13
N GLU A 218 -3.52 -49.32 106.19
CA GLU A 218 -3.39 -48.73 107.54
C GLU A 218 -2.44 -49.51 108.47
N SER A 219 -1.74 -50.55 108.02
CA SER A 219 -0.82 -51.32 108.87
C SER A 219 0.65 -50.87 108.84
N PHE A 220 0.98 -49.72 108.25
CA PHE A 220 2.30 -49.09 108.38
C PHE A 220 2.24 -47.78 109.18
N ARG A 221 1.66 -47.87 110.38
CA ARG A 221 2.00 -46.98 111.50
C ARG A 221 1.98 -47.79 112.77
N HIS A 222 3.12 -48.40 113.11
CA HIS A 222 3.67 -48.48 114.46
C HIS A 222 5.11 -48.98 114.38
#